data_AF-A0A9W7GNE0-F1
#
_entry.id   AF-A0A9W7GNE0-F1
#
_cell.length_a   1.000
_cell.length_b   1.000
_cell.length_c   1.000
_cell.angle_alpha   90.00
_cell.angle_beta   90.00
_cell.angle_gamma   90.00
#
_symmetry.space_group_name_H-M   'P 1'
#
loop_
_entity.id
_entity.type
_entity.pdbx_description
1 polymer ?
#
loop_
_entity_poly.entity_id
_entity_poly.type
_entity_poly.pdbx_seq_one_letter_code
_entity_poly.pdbx_strand_id
1 'polypeptide(L)'
;MWAILFFLPSLICAAEDFKRPKYFFVFGEHRSGASYLSELIRSNTHPHDIQDCYLLNSHNEKGSSQHHMIHSSTRRPDTHNIPNFDDSKPPTFRRYQRVTKKALGEMQCPVDETLFIFITKNPYSWVISMAERRFKQKPMKSHVKEFAGEKWYERRTGDSWKTSMDMRKAKLKAGLDTQYLPGVKHFIHVKYEDFVAKGEKSLVDLLGRFDVPRNPTYQGVFTTVRGEKVGKAAEGTKKYMDHLGSPFKKYQYYLNEEWLGLYDVDLMDAITNKLDPKLEQKLGYHAPPDGFYETHKRAVLIRDLTKGRGIFGTIKHFVVSWTWWIISRLTLVMLVVAPLMLWLAHSNEAKEVVDRGDGVTVDAEEDRKKEIDGLNRRKANMQMPFMNFKEKEAPLAEGWFEAIDFETGQPYYFHRVSRDVTWTRPVVPAAAHKKDDDVKVPADEFDEVAFSDALHQVATEKARDRLPLNASRQERDELTREISGKLRQRYIKRAMDQQRQQEEMQRLQNTRNFHDKMMENEDRRRQEIIEAERRREEEVRMRNEWEMVERDRARGENVMSFGEMRRAEEERARQVEDLQRRQMEREQRYELEGLESEIERSEQFDNNAYARAQAEMLM
;
A
#
# COMPACT_ATOMS: atom_id res chain seq x y z
N MET A 1 -52.10 42.57 -33.83
CA MET A 1 -50.96 42.23 -32.95
C MET A 1 -51.34 41.93 -31.49
N TRP A 2 -52.60 42.12 -31.06
CA TRP A 2 -53.06 41.81 -29.69
C TRP A 2 -53.77 40.44 -29.51
N ALA A 3 -53.94 39.66 -30.58
CA ALA A 3 -54.72 38.41 -30.55
C ALA A 3 -53.89 37.13 -30.27
N ILE A 4 -52.57 37.24 -30.06
CA ILE A 4 -51.69 36.08 -29.83
C ILE A 4 -51.51 35.78 -28.32
N LEU A 5 -51.94 36.67 -27.42
CA LEU A 5 -51.74 36.51 -25.97
C LEU A 5 -52.82 35.68 -25.25
N PHE A 6 -53.90 35.26 -25.91
CA PHE A 6 -55.00 34.53 -25.26
C PHE A 6 -54.97 33.00 -25.44
N PHE A 7 -54.00 32.44 -26.17
CA PHE A 7 -53.88 31.00 -26.41
C PHE A 7 -52.78 30.29 -25.60
N LEU A 8 -52.32 30.88 -24.50
CA LEU A 8 -51.44 30.23 -23.52
C LEU A 8 -52.07 29.91 -22.12
N PRO A 9 -53.35 29.48 -21.94
CA PRO A 9 -53.85 29.21 -20.58
C PRO A 9 -53.63 27.78 -20.03
N SER A 10 -52.85 26.89 -20.66
CA SER A 10 -52.81 25.47 -20.23
C SER A 10 -51.44 24.80 -20.23
N LEU A 11 -50.36 25.58 -20.36
CA LEU A 11 -48.98 25.12 -20.14
C LEU A 11 -48.40 25.59 -18.80
N ILE A 12 -49.25 25.95 -17.84
CA ILE A 12 -48.89 25.79 -16.43
C ILE A 12 -48.99 24.29 -16.18
N CYS A 13 -47.98 23.54 -16.64
CA CYS A 13 -47.70 22.22 -16.09
C CYS A 13 -47.70 22.45 -14.58
N ALA A 14 -48.67 21.87 -13.87
CA ALA A 14 -48.63 21.79 -12.43
C ALA A 14 -47.22 21.30 -12.11
N ALA A 15 -46.39 22.19 -11.56
CA ALA A 15 -45.09 21.81 -11.07
C ALA A 15 -45.45 20.85 -9.95
N GLU A 16 -45.42 19.54 -10.26
CA GLU A 16 -45.58 18.51 -9.25
C GLU A 16 -44.58 18.89 -8.17
N ASP A 17 -45.11 19.27 -7.00
CA ASP A 17 -44.29 19.74 -5.88
C ASP A 17 -43.18 18.72 -5.69
N PHE A 18 -41.95 19.11 -6.06
CA PHE A 18 -40.81 18.22 -6.03
C PHE A 18 -40.50 17.98 -4.56
N LYS A 19 -41.16 16.97 -4.00
CA LYS A 19 -41.07 16.64 -2.59
C LYS A 19 -39.66 16.10 -2.36
N ARG A 20 -38.95 16.73 -1.44
CA ARG A 20 -37.61 16.30 -1.04
C ARG A 20 -37.63 14.85 -0.54
N PRO A 21 -36.64 14.01 -0.92
CA PRO A 21 -36.56 12.64 -0.42
C PRO A 21 -36.27 12.63 1.09
N LYS A 22 -36.96 11.75 1.83
CA LYS A 22 -36.74 11.55 3.27
C LYS A 22 -35.82 10.37 3.56
N TYR A 23 -35.72 9.44 2.62
CA TYR A 23 -34.87 8.26 2.72
C TYR A 23 -33.87 8.23 1.57
N PHE A 24 -32.78 7.50 1.74
CA PHE A 24 -31.91 7.12 0.65
C PHE A 24 -31.59 5.64 0.69
N PHE A 25 -31.34 5.07 -0.50
CA PHE A 25 -30.92 3.69 -0.65
C PHE A 25 -29.82 3.62 -1.71
N VAL A 26 -28.58 3.38 -1.26
CA VAL A 26 -27.45 3.18 -2.16
C VAL A 26 -27.33 1.71 -2.52
N PHE A 27 -27.32 1.42 -3.81
CA PHE A 27 -27.18 0.07 -4.32
C PHE A 27 -26.30 0.05 -5.57
N GLY A 28 -25.80 -1.12 -5.90
CA GLY A 28 -24.95 -1.28 -7.07
C GLY A 28 -24.50 -2.71 -7.25
N GLU A 29 -23.61 -2.93 -8.21
CA GLU A 29 -22.90 -4.19 -8.32
C GLU A 29 -22.10 -4.52 -7.04
N HIS A 30 -21.76 -5.80 -6.85
CA HIS A 30 -20.92 -6.17 -5.71
C HIS A 30 -19.61 -5.40 -5.75
N ARG A 31 -19.17 -4.85 -4.62
CA ARG A 31 -17.91 -4.05 -4.54
C ARG A 31 -17.90 -2.79 -5.42
N SER A 32 -19.06 -2.28 -5.82
CA SER A 32 -19.23 -0.96 -6.45
C SER A 32 -18.80 0.22 -5.57
N GLY A 33 -18.68 0.02 -4.25
CA GLY A 33 -18.47 1.12 -3.29
C GLY A 33 -19.77 1.61 -2.64
N ALA A 34 -20.90 0.93 -2.82
CA ALA A 34 -22.17 1.26 -2.17
C ALA A 34 -22.06 1.43 -0.65
N SER A 35 -21.28 0.58 0.03
CA SER A 35 -21.01 0.74 1.47
C SER A 35 -20.29 2.05 1.80
N TYR A 36 -19.25 2.39 1.04
CA TYR A 36 -18.50 3.63 1.22
C TYR A 36 -19.39 4.86 1.01
N LEU A 37 -20.18 4.88 -0.06
CA LEU A 37 -21.04 6.03 -0.37
C LEU A 37 -22.18 6.20 0.66
N SER A 38 -22.81 5.13 1.15
CA SER A 38 -23.85 5.29 2.17
C SER A 38 -23.31 5.82 3.49
N GLU A 39 -22.14 5.32 3.91
CA GLU A 39 -21.47 5.86 5.09
C GLU A 39 -21.10 7.32 4.88
N LEU A 40 -20.61 7.66 3.68
CA LEU A 40 -20.26 9.02 3.35
C LEU A 40 -21.46 9.97 3.44
N ILE A 41 -22.64 9.57 2.94
CA ILE A 41 -23.88 10.34 3.09
C ILE A 41 -24.23 10.48 4.58
N ARG A 42 -24.29 9.37 5.31
CA ARG A 42 -24.62 9.33 6.76
C ARG A 42 -23.73 10.22 7.61
N SER A 43 -22.43 10.27 7.32
CA SER A 43 -21.48 11.09 8.07
C SER A 43 -21.57 12.59 7.76
N ASN A 44 -22.33 13.00 6.73
CA ASN A 44 -22.39 14.38 6.23
C ASN A 44 -23.82 14.96 6.16
N THR A 45 -24.86 14.18 6.48
CA THR A 45 -26.25 14.62 6.59
C THR A 45 -26.80 14.39 8.00
N HIS A 46 -27.83 15.13 8.42
CA HIS A 46 -28.53 14.77 9.65
C HIS A 46 -29.50 13.61 9.40
N PRO A 47 -29.70 12.69 10.37
CA PRO A 47 -30.70 11.63 10.25
C PRO A 47 -32.14 12.15 10.04
N HIS A 48 -32.45 13.35 10.54
CA HIS A 48 -33.75 14.02 10.31
C HIS A 48 -33.91 14.55 8.89
N ASP A 49 -32.80 14.81 8.19
CA ASP A 49 -32.79 15.35 6.84
C ASP A 49 -32.93 14.27 5.78
N ILE A 50 -32.27 13.14 6.00
CA ILE A 50 -32.36 11.96 5.14
C ILE A 50 -31.88 10.71 5.90
N GLN A 51 -32.65 9.62 5.84
CA GLN A 51 -32.36 8.37 6.55
C GLN A 51 -31.94 7.23 5.61
N ASP A 52 -30.94 6.43 6.00
CA ASP A 52 -30.53 5.24 5.24
C ASP A 52 -31.57 4.13 5.38
N CYS A 53 -32.31 3.83 4.31
CA CYS A 53 -33.36 2.81 4.34
C CYS A 53 -32.80 1.40 4.66
N TYR A 54 -31.52 1.14 4.40
CA TYR A 54 -30.89 -0.13 4.74
C TYR A 54 -30.80 -0.36 6.26
N LEU A 55 -30.63 0.70 7.06
CA LEU A 55 -30.48 0.56 8.51
C LEU A 55 -31.79 0.17 9.18
N LEU A 56 -32.93 0.65 8.66
CA LEU A 56 -34.26 0.27 9.13
C LEU A 56 -34.46 -1.26 9.03
N ASN A 57 -33.99 -1.85 7.93
CA ASN A 57 -34.05 -3.30 7.73
C ASN A 57 -33.11 -4.10 8.66
N SER A 58 -32.00 -3.50 9.09
CA SER A 58 -30.91 -4.22 9.76
C SER A 58 -31.09 -4.44 11.27
N HIS A 59 -31.95 -3.66 11.93
CA HIS A 59 -32.14 -3.75 13.39
C HIS A 59 -32.69 -5.11 13.87
N ASN A 60 -33.21 -5.95 12.98
CA ASN A 60 -33.74 -7.28 13.30
C ASN A 60 -32.77 -8.44 13.03
N GLU A 61 -31.62 -8.21 12.40
CA GLU A 61 -30.63 -9.27 12.08
C GLU A 61 -29.33 -9.08 12.89
N LYS A 62 -29.33 -9.52 14.15
CA LYS A 62 -28.07 -9.71 14.90
C LYS A 62 -27.27 -10.85 14.25
N GLY A 63 -26.33 -10.53 13.36
CA GLY A 63 -25.12 -11.34 13.20
C GLY A 63 -24.76 -11.94 11.82
N SER A 64 -25.48 -11.72 10.73
CA SER A 64 -25.13 -12.33 9.43
C SER A 64 -24.55 -11.30 8.43
N SER A 65 -23.24 -11.06 8.49
CA SER A 65 -22.49 -10.24 7.53
C SER A 65 -21.89 -11.05 6.36
N GLN A 66 -22.49 -12.19 6.00
CA GLN A 66 -21.92 -13.04 4.95
C GLN A 66 -22.53 -12.75 3.58
N HIS A 67 -21.64 -12.51 2.60
CA HIS A 67 -21.98 -12.33 1.20
C HIS A 67 -22.23 -13.72 0.57
N HIS A 68 -23.45 -14.02 0.13
CA HIS A 68 -23.87 -15.37 -0.31
C HIS A 68 -23.69 -15.66 -1.81
N MET A 69 -22.67 -15.09 -2.44
CA MET A 69 -22.32 -15.49 -3.81
C MET A 69 -21.36 -16.67 -3.70
N ILE A 70 -21.67 -17.81 -4.32
CA ILE A 70 -20.82 -19.02 -4.26
C ILE A 70 -20.26 -19.26 -5.66
N HIS A 71 -18.97 -19.54 -5.73
CA HIS A 71 -18.30 -19.82 -6.99
C HIS A 71 -18.37 -21.33 -7.26
N SER A 72 -18.49 -21.74 -8.53
CA SER A 72 -18.64 -23.15 -8.88
C SER A 72 -17.43 -24.00 -8.46
N SER A 73 -16.20 -23.51 -8.63
CA SER A 73 -14.95 -24.17 -8.19
C SER A 73 -14.75 -24.17 -6.66
N THR A 74 -15.50 -23.36 -5.91
CA THR A 74 -15.48 -23.39 -4.43
C THR A 74 -16.46 -24.38 -3.83
N ARG A 75 -17.21 -25.11 -4.67
CA ARG A 75 -18.05 -26.22 -4.22
C ARG A 75 -17.13 -27.40 -3.91
N ARG A 76 -16.49 -27.39 -2.74
CA ARG A 76 -15.84 -28.59 -2.21
C ARG A 76 -16.93 -29.69 -2.13
N PRO A 77 -16.71 -30.90 -2.67
CA PRO A 77 -17.67 -32.00 -2.58
C PRO A 77 -18.11 -32.29 -1.14
N ASP A 78 -17.24 -32.01 -0.16
CA ASP A 78 -17.40 -32.49 1.22
C ASP A 78 -18.00 -31.46 2.19
N THR A 79 -18.30 -30.22 1.78
CA THR A 79 -18.98 -29.26 2.66
C THR A 79 -20.51 -29.43 2.59
N HIS A 80 -21.01 -30.57 3.08
CA HIS A 80 -22.45 -30.80 3.28
C HIS A 80 -23.02 -30.05 4.49
N ASN A 81 -22.18 -29.49 5.37
CA ASN A 81 -22.60 -28.68 6.51
C ASN A 81 -22.53 -27.18 6.20
N ILE A 82 -23.28 -26.74 5.19
CA ILE A 82 -23.66 -25.33 5.11
C ILE A 82 -24.90 -25.17 5.99
N PRO A 83 -24.90 -24.31 7.02
CA PRO A 83 -26.05 -24.17 7.92
C PRO A 83 -27.32 -23.92 7.09
N ASN A 84 -28.36 -24.74 7.34
CA ASN A 84 -29.69 -24.54 6.77
C ASN A 84 -30.11 -23.11 7.13
N PHE A 85 -30.25 -22.27 6.10
CA PHE A 85 -30.84 -20.96 6.28
C PHE A 85 -32.30 -21.19 6.64
N ASP A 86 -32.75 -20.55 7.72
CA ASP A 86 -34.15 -20.53 8.08
C ASP A 86 -34.92 -19.71 7.03
N ASP A 87 -35.53 -20.41 6.07
CA ASP A 87 -36.32 -19.84 4.98
C ASP A 87 -37.59 -19.12 5.48
N SER A 88 -37.90 -19.19 6.79
CA SER A 88 -39.09 -18.56 7.37
C SER A 88 -38.99 -17.04 7.50
N LYS A 89 -37.79 -16.43 7.41
CA LYS A 89 -37.63 -14.98 7.48
C LYS A 89 -37.51 -14.37 6.08
N PRO A 90 -38.39 -13.42 5.68
CA PRO A 90 -38.29 -12.79 4.38
C PRO A 90 -36.93 -12.10 4.26
N PRO A 91 -36.20 -12.32 3.15
CA PRO A 91 -34.84 -11.85 3.02
C PRO A 91 -34.82 -10.31 3.03
N THR A 92 -34.08 -9.73 3.97
CA THR A 92 -33.80 -8.29 3.94
C THR A 92 -33.16 -7.91 2.60
N PHE A 93 -33.74 -6.88 1.95
CA PHE A 93 -33.28 -6.39 0.66
C PHE A 93 -31.84 -5.85 0.78
N ARG A 94 -30.91 -6.50 0.06
CA ARG A 94 -29.48 -6.18 0.14
C ARG A 94 -29.06 -5.23 -0.97
N ARG A 95 -28.09 -4.35 -0.68
CA ARG A 95 -27.51 -3.34 -1.60
C ARG A 95 -26.95 -3.88 -2.93
N TYR A 96 -26.79 -5.20 -3.06
CA TYR A 96 -26.21 -5.85 -4.24
C TYR A 96 -27.20 -6.75 -4.99
N GLN A 97 -28.44 -6.88 -4.49
CA GLN A 97 -29.50 -7.58 -5.20
C GLN A 97 -30.03 -6.71 -6.33
N ARG A 98 -30.58 -7.34 -7.37
CA ARG A 98 -31.31 -6.62 -8.41
C ARG A 98 -32.53 -5.96 -7.78
N VAL A 99 -32.72 -4.67 -8.03
CA VAL A 99 -33.95 -3.98 -7.64
C VAL A 99 -35.04 -4.44 -8.59
N THR A 100 -36.05 -5.10 -8.05
CA THR A 100 -37.21 -5.57 -8.81
C THR A 100 -38.47 -4.98 -8.20
N LYS A 101 -39.60 -5.00 -8.92
CA LYS A 101 -40.89 -4.58 -8.36
C LYS A 101 -41.22 -5.31 -7.05
N LYS A 102 -40.91 -6.61 -6.97
CA LYS A 102 -41.08 -7.41 -5.74
C LYS A 102 -40.18 -6.87 -4.62
N ALA A 103 -38.90 -6.63 -4.91
CA ALA A 103 -37.96 -6.13 -3.92
C ALA A 103 -38.34 -4.73 -3.38
N LEU A 104 -38.90 -3.86 -4.24
CA LEU A 104 -39.43 -2.57 -3.80
C LEU A 104 -40.61 -2.72 -2.83
N GLY A 105 -41.48 -3.72 -3.05
CA GLY A 105 -42.57 -4.05 -2.12
C GLY A 105 -42.12 -4.63 -0.78
N GLU A 106 -40.88 -5.12 -0.69
CA GLU A 106 -40.26 -5.63 0.54
C GLU A 106 -39.49 -4.54 1.32
N MET A 107 -39.34 -3.33 0.75
CA MET A 107 -38.66 -2.22 1.43
C MET A 107 -39.53 -1.66 2.56
N GLN A 108 -38.93 -1.42 3.72
CA GLN A 108 -39.62 -0.82 4.87
C GLN A 108 -39.84 0.71 4.71
N CYS A 109 -39.06 1.36 3.85
CA CYS A 109 -39.23 2.78 3.55
C CYS A 109 -40.19 2.99 2.36
N PRO A 110 -40.98 4.10 2.35
CA PRO A 110 -41.81 4.46 1.19
C PRO A 110 -40.95 4.70 -0.05
N VAL A 111 -41.23 3.94 -1.11
CA VAL A 111 -40.46 3.98 -2.38
C VAL A 111 -40.48 5.38 -3.01
N ASP A 112 -41.61 6.09 -2.91
CA ASP A 112 -41.80 7.41 -3.51
C ASP A 112 -41.16 8.56 -2.72
N GLU A 113 -40.77 8.32 -1.46
CA GLU A 113 -39.99 9.25 -0.63
C GLU A 113 -38.49 8.87 -0.55
N THR A 114 -38.06 7.84 -1.29
CA THR A 114 -36.70 7.30 -1.24
C THR A 114 -35.85 7.74 -2.44
N LEU A 115 -34.67 8.31 -2.16
CA LEU A 115 -33.62 8.57 -3.13
C LEU A 115 -32.84 7.29 -3.44
N PHE A 116 -33.06 6.72 -4.62
CA PHE A 116 -32.33 5.57 -5.13
C PHE A 116 -31.02 6.01 -5.78
N ILE A 117 -29.90 5.60 -5.19
CA ILE A 117 -28.56 5.96 -5.65
C ILE A 117 -27.89 4.71 -6.22
N PHE A 118 -27.88 4.62 -7.54
CA PHE A 118 -27.23 3.53 -8.26
C PHE A 118 -25.76 3.86 -8.49
N ILE A 119 -24.87 3.19 -7.75
CA ILE A 119 -23.42 3.38 -7.89
C ILE A 119 -22.81 2.29 -8.78
N THR A 120 -22.01 2.72 -9.76
CA THR A 120 -21.23 1.82 -10.61
C THR A 120 -19.74 2.04 -10.43
N LYS A 121 -18.95 1.05 -10.82
CA LYS A 121 -17.49 1.12 -10.79
C LYS A 121 -16.93 0.80 -12.17
N ASN A 122 -15.77 1.37 -12.49
CA ASN A 122 -15.03 1.06 -13.70
C ASN A 122 -14.88 -0.47 -13.80
N PRO A 123 -15.20 -1.08 -14.97
CA PRO A 123 -15.28 -2.53 -15.10
C PRO A 123 -14.00 -3.25 -14.68
N TYR A 124 -12.83 -2.74 -15.06
CA TYR A 124 -11.55 -3.36 -14.74
C TYR A 124 -11.24 -3.25 -13.23
N SER A 125 -11.37 -2.04 -12.69
CA SER A 125 -11.25 -1.77 -11.25
C SER A 125 -12.22 -2.63 -10.40
N TRP A 126 -13.42 -2.87 -10.93
CA TRP A 126 -14.43 -3.75 -10.33
C TRP A 126 -14.00 -5.22 -10.31
N VAL A 127 -13.51 -5.77 -11.42
CA VAL A 127 -13.06 -7.18 -11.49
C VAL A 127 -11.98 -7.44 -10.44
N ILE A 128 -11.01 -6.54 -10.28
CA ILE A 128 -9.97 -6.70 -9.26
C ILE A 128 -10.55 -6.65 -7.84
N SER A 129 -11.47 -5.71 -7.59
CA SER A 129 -12.15 -5.59 -6.28
C SER A 129 -12.90 -6.87 -5.90
N MET A 130 -13.41 -7.59 -6.90
CA MET A 130 -14.08 -8.87 -6.73
C MET A 130 -13.10 -10.02 -6.53
N ALA A 131 -11.99 -10.05 -7.26
CA ALA A 131 -10.96 -11.08 -7.17
C ALA A 131 -10.20 -11.05 -5.82
N GLU A 132 -9.87 -9.86 -5.29
CA GLU A 132 -9.02 -9.67 -4.08
C GLU A 132 -9.56 -10.44 -2.85
N ARG A 133 -10.87 -10.54 -2.67
CA ARG A 133 -11.46 -11.14 -1.45
C ARG A 133 -11.29 -12.66 -1.38
N ARG A 134 -11.22 -13.32 -2.53
CA ARG A 134 -11.38 -14.78 -2.61
C ARG A 134 -10.08 -15.54 -2.54
N PHE A 135 -8.97 -14.92 -2.92
CA PHE A 135 -7.76 -15.67 -3.21
C PHE A 135 -6.51 -15.01 -2.63
N LYS A 136 -6.45 -14.93 -1.30
CA LYS A 136 -5.31 -14.35 -0.58
C LYS A 136 -3.96 -15.06 -0.82
N GLN A 137 -3.93 -16.25 -1.43
CA GLN A 137 -2.77 -17.16 -1.44
C GLN A 137 -2.03 -17.30 -2.79
N LYS A 138 -2.58 -16.77 -3.88
CA LYS A 138 -2.05 -16.99 -5.25
C LYS A 138 -1.78 -15.61 -5.88
N PRO A 139 -0.96 -15.51 -6.95
CA PRO A 139 -0.66 -14.23 -7.58
C PRO A 139 -1.91 -13.57 -8.18
N MET A 140 -2.09 -12.27 -7.94
CA MET A 140 -3.31 -11.53 -8.29
C MET A 140 -3.68 -11.63 -9.78
N LYS A 141 -2.69 -11.66 -10.68
CA LYS A 141 -2.92 -11.68 -12.14
C LYS A 141 -3.67 -12.93 -12.60
N SER A 142 -3.24 -14.12 -12.17
CA SER A 142 -3.91 -15.37 -12.54
C SER A 142 -5.35 -15.41 -12.03
N HIS A 143 -5.63 -14.79 -10.87
CA HIS A 143 -7.00 -14.74 -10.33
C HIS A 143 -7.94 -13.89 -11.12
N VAL A 144 -7.49 -12.72 -11.55
CA VAL A 144 -8.35 -11.82 -12.31
C VAL A 144 -8.76 -12.50 -13.61
N LYS A 145 -7.84 -13.25 -14.24
CA LYS A 145 -8.11 -14.06 -15.44
C LYS A 145 -9.08 -15.21 -15.20
N GLU A 146 -8.84 -16.02 -14.17
CA GLU A 146 -9.72 -17.12 -13.75
C GLU A 146 -11.14 -16.56 -13.43
N PHE A 147 -11.21 -15.56 -12.56
CA PHE A 147 -12.46 -14.90 -12.14
C PHE A 147 -13.29 -14.34 -13.30
N ALA A 148 -12.65 -13.71 -14.30
CA ALA A 148 -13.31 -13.13 -15.46
C ALA A 148 -13.84 -14.21 -16.44
N GLY A 149 -13.24 -15.40 -16.42
CA GLY A 149 -13.59 -16.54 -17.29
C GLY A 149 -14.64 -17.47 -16.71
N GLU A 150 -14.71 -17.60 -15.39
CA GLU A 150 -15.49 -18.64 -14.72
C GLU A 150 -17.01 -18.41 -14.69
N LYS A 151 -17.77 -19.50 -14.48
CA LYS A 151 -19.23 -19.51 -14.33
C LYS A 151 -19.66 -19.06 -12.93
N TRP A 152 -20.65 -18.18 -12.87
CA TRP A 152 -21.15 -17.58 -11.64
C TRP A 152 -22.56 -18.04 -11.30
N TYR A 153 -22.84 -18.20 -10.01
CA TYR A 153 -24.16 -18.56 -9.49
C TYR A 153 -24.54 -17.69 -8.30
N GLU A 154 -25.71 -17.06 -8.35
CA GLU A 154 -26.28 -16.33 -7.22
C GLU A 154 -27.26 -17.23 -6.49
N ARG A 155 -26.81 -17.70 -5.32
CA ARG A 155 -27.53 -18.72 -4.55
C ARG A 155 -28.97 -18.34 -4.21
N ARG A 156 -29.25 -17.06 -3.99
CA ARG A 156 -30.58 -16.58 -3.58
C ARG A 156 -31.58 -16.50 -4.73
N THR A 157 -31.14 -16.07 -5.90
CA THR A 157 -32.03 -15.92 -7.06
C THR A 157 -32.12 -17.21 -7.87
N GLY A 158 -31.14 -18.11 -7.71
CA GLY A 158 -30.99 -19.27 -8.59
C GLY A 158 -30.40 -18.89 -9.95
N ASP A 159 -30.08 -17.61 -10.17
CA ASP A 159 -29.51 -17.15 -11.42
C ASP A 159 -28.11 -17.73 -11.60
N SER A 160 -27.85 -18.24 -12.80
CA SER A 160 -26.51 -18.60 -13.23
C SER A 160 -26.09 -17.76 -14.43
N TRP A 161 -24.83 -17.36 -14.45
CA TRP A 161 -24.23 -16.60 -15.54
C TRP A 161 -23.01 -17.33 -16.06
N LYS A 162 -22.81 -17.27 -17.38
CA LYS A 162 -21.65 -17.90 -18.03
C LYS A 162 -20.35 -17.29 -17.51
N THR A 163 -20.34 -15.99 -17.25
CA THR A 163 -19.17 -15.25 -16.76
C THR A 163 -19.53 -14.23 -15.68
N SER A 164 -18.55 -13.76 -14.91
CA SER A 164 -18.73 -12.63 -13.97
C SER A 164 -19.13 -11.34 -14.70
N MET A 165 -18.70 -11.17 -15.95
CA MET A 165 -19.06 -10.02 -16.77
C MET A 165 -20.52 -10.05 -17.22
N ASP A 166 -21.06 -11.23 -17.56
CA ASP A 166 -22.50 -11.39 -17.86
C ASP A 166 -23.36 -11.07 -16.64
N MET A 167 -22.93 -11.51 -15.46
CA MET A 167 -23.58 -11.16 -14.20
C MET A 167 -23.54 -9.64 -13.97
N ARG A 168 -22.39 -8.99 -14.14
CA ARG A 168 -22.25 -7.54 -14.02
C ARG A 168 -23.19 -6.83 -15.00
N LYS A 169 -23.14 -7.18 -16.28
CA LYS A 169 -24.03 -6.63 -17.32
C LYS A 169 -25.51 -6.71 -16.92
N ALA A 170 -25.95 -7.88 -16.45
CA ALA A 170 -27.33 -8.07 -16.00
C ALA A 170 -27.68 -7.19 -14.78
N LYS A 171 -26.77 -7.06 -13.80
CA LYS A 171 -26.98 -6.20 -12.63
C LYS A 171 -26.97 -4.72 -12.99
N LEU A 172 -26.10 -4.29 -13.91
CA LEU A 172 -26.04 -2.91 -14.38
C LEU A 172 -27.31 -2.50 -15.12
N LYS A 173 -27.79 -3.36 -16.03
CA LYS A 173 -29.05 -3.13 -16.72
C LYS A 173 -30.21 -3.02 -15.74
N ALA A 174 -30.34 -3.99 -14.83
CA ALA A 174 -31.38 -3.96 -13.79
C ALA A 174 -31.28 -2.70 -12.92
N GLY A 175 -30.08 -2.25 -12.58
CA GLY A 175 -29.88 -1.05 -11.76
C GLY A 175 -30.26 0.24 -12.47
N LEU A 176 -30.01 0.35 -13.78
CA LEU A 176 -30.52 1.46 -14.59
C LEU A 176 -32.03 1.39 -14.79
N ASP A 177 -32.58 0.19 -14.94
CA ASP A 177 -34.03 -0.01 -15.13
C ASP A 177 -34.84 0.33 -13.88
N THR A 178 -34.21 0.40 -12.70
CA THR A 178 -34.83 0.85 -11.43
C THR A 178 -35.55 2.19 -11.56
N GLN A 179 -35.00 3.11 -12.37
CA GLN A 179 -35.60 4.44 -12.56
C GLN A 179 -37.00 4.41 -13.19
N TYR A 180 -37.35 3.30 -13.86
CA TYR A 180 -38.64 3.11 -14.53
C TYR A 180 -39.60 2.23 -13.72
N LEU A 181 -39.20 1.80 -12.51
CA LEU A 181 -40.07 0.99 -11.67
C LEU A 181 -41.17 1.85 -11.03
N PRO A 182 -42.41 1.32 -10.89
CA PRO A 182 -43.51 2.07 -10.30
C PRO A 182 -43.17 2.58 -8.89
N GLY A 183 -43.45 3.86 -8.64
CA GLY A 183 -43.22 4.52 -7.36
C GLY A 183 -41.83 5.13 -7.18
N VAL A 184 -40.84 4.82 -8.03
CA VAL A 184 -39.51 5.43 -7.93
C VAL A 184 -39.55 6.85 -8.48
N LYS A 185 -39.60 7.86 -7.59
CA LYS A 185 -39.60 9.29 -7.97
C LYS A 185 -38.21 9.90 -8.02
N HIS A 186 -37.31 9.46 -7.14
CA HIS A 186 -35.95 10.00 -7.02
C HIS A 186 -34.92 8.93 -7.37
N PHE A 187 -34.23 9.11 -8.48
CA PHE A 187 -33.18 8.20 -8.93
C PHE A 187 -31.96 8.98 -9.42
N ILE A 188 -30.77 8.49 -9.08
CA ILE A 188 -29.53 8.99 -9.65
C ILE A 188 -28.53 7.87 -9.85
N HIS A 189 -27.86 7.89 -11.00
CA HIS A 189 -26.68 7.08 -11.28
C HIS A 189 -25.42 7.89 -10.98
N VAL A 190 -24.47 7.27 -10.29
CA VAL A 190 -23.18 7.87 -9.94
C VAL A 190 -22.02 6.90 -10.16
N LYS A 191 -20.83 7.44 -10.47
CA LYS A 191 -19.61 6.64 -10.59
C LYS A 191 -18.84 6.65 -9.27
N TYR A 192 -18.36 5.50 -8.87
CA TYR A 192 -17.49 5.36 -7.70
C TYR A 192 -16.23 6.24 -7.80
N GLU A 193 -15.67 6.33 -9.00
CA GLU A 193 -14.46 7.10 -9.29
C GLU A 193 -14.62 8.59 -8.97
N ASP A 194 -15.80 9.17 -9.22
CA ASP A 194 -16.08 10.59 -8.92
C ASP A 194 -16.03 10.86 -7.41
N PHE A 195 -16.42 9.90 -6.58
CA PHE A 195 -16.38 10.01 -5.12
C PHE A 195 -15.02 9.68 -4.51
N VAL A 196 -14.18 8.92 -5.22
CA VAL A 196 -12.78 8.70 -4.82
C VAL A 196 -11.94 9.92 -5.18
N ALA A 197 -12.11 10.47 -6.39
CA ALA A 197 -11.33 11.59 -6.88
C ALA A 197 -11.77 12.94 -6.29
N LYS A 198 -13.07 13.17 -6.17
CA LYS A 198 -13.66 14.48 -5.81
C LYS A 198 -14.64 14.38 -4.64
N GLY A 199 -14.37 13.50 -3.67
CA GLY A 199 -15.28 13.10 -2.58
C GLY A 199 -16.27 14.16 -2.11
N GLU A 200 -15.79 15.29 -1.57
CA GLU A 200 -16.67 16.37 -1.10
C GLU A 200 -17.48 17.03 -2.21
N LYS A 201 -16.86 17.41 -3.32
CA LYS A 201 -17.54 18.08 -4.43
C LYS A 201 -18.64 17.19 -5.02
N SER A 202 -18.36 15.90 -5.23
CA SER A 202 -19.34 14.94 -5.74
C SER A 202 -20.48 14.68 -4.77
N LEU A 203 -20.21 14.71 -3.45
CA LEU A 203 -21.25 14.60 -2.43
C LEU A 203 -22.12 15.86 -2.36
N VAL A 204 -21.52 17.06 -2.43
CA VAL A 204 -22.26 18.33 -2.47
C VAL A 204 -23.18 18.39 -3.68
N ASP A 205 -22.66 18.03 -4.86
CA ASP A 205 -23.44 17.98 -6.09
C ASP A 205 -24.60 16.98 -6.00
N LEU A 206 -24.32 15.77 -5.49
CA LEU A 206 -25.33 14.73 -5.26
C LEU A 206 -26.45 15.22 -4.33
N LEU A 207 -26.11 15.79 -3.17
CA LEU A 207 -27.10 16.22 -2.17
C LEU A 207 -27.86 17.48 -2.62
N GLY A 208 -27.14 18.44 -3.22
CA GLY A 208 -27.72 19.69 -3.72
C GLY A 208 -28.76 19.46 -4.83
N ARG A 209 -28.56 18.45 -5.69
CA ARG A 209 -29.53 18.10 -6.74
C ARG A 209 -30.90 17.66 -6.22
N PHE A 210 -30.97 17.19 -4.97
CA PHE A 210 -32.21 16.74 -4.33
C PHE A 210 -32.63 17.62 -3.14
N ASP A 211 -32.03 18.82 -3.03
CA ASP A 211 -32.27 19.77 -1.94
C ASP A 211 -32.07 19.15 -0.53
N VAL A 212 -31.09 18.27 -0.40
CA VAL A 212 -30.73 17.66 0.88
C VAL A 212 -29.66 18.54 1.55
N PRO A 213 -29.98 19.36 2.57
CA PRO A 213 -29.03 20.10 3.38
C PRO A 213 -27.91 19.20 3.88
N ARG A 214 -26.70 19.73 3.73
CA ARG A 214 -25.54 19.23 4.47
C ARG A 214 -25.67 19.68 5.91
N ASN A 215 -25.22 18.82 6.82
CA ASN A 215 -25.15 19.19 8.23
C ASN A 215 -24.17 20.38 8.39
N PRO A 216 -24.64 21.54 8.91
CA PRO A 216 -23.87 22.78 8.99
C PRO A 216 -22.66 22.66 9.93
N THR A 217 -22.73 21.75 10.91
CA THR A 217 -21.62 21.41 11.82
C THR A 217 -20.37 20.93 11.07
N TYR A 218 -20.53 20.50 9.82
CA TYR A 218 -19.47 20.00 8.95
C TYR A 218 -19.12 20.95 7.79
N GLN A 219 -19.54 22.23 7.85
CA GLN A 219 -19.03 23.24 6.91
C GLN A 219 -17.51 23.38 7.09
N GLY A 220 -16.75 22.93 6.09
CA GLY A 220 -15.28 22.97 6.09
C GLY A 220 -14.57 21.72 6.65
N VAL A 221 -15.31 20.73 7.16
CA VAL A 221 -14.74 19.47 7.66
C VAL A 221 -15.48 18.31 7.05
N PHE A 222 -14.85 17.64 6.09
CA PHE A 222 -15.39 16.42 5.50
C PHE A 222 -15.17 15.26 6.49
N THR A 223 -16.24 14.89 7.18
CA THR A 223 -16.21 13.77 8.13
C THR A 223 -16.06 12.48 7.35
N THR A 224 -15.04 11.72 7.70
CA THR A 224 -14.87 10.37 7.16
C THR A 224 -15.99 9.45 7.64
N VAL A 225 -16.09 8.30 6.98
CA VAL A 225 -16.93 7.15 7.38
C VAL A 225 -16.77 6.76 8.86
N ARG A 226 -15.70 7.16 9.56
CA ARG A 226 -15.49 6.88 10.99
C ARG A 226 -15.73 8.07 11.93
N GLY A 227 -16.30 9.17 11.44
CA GLY A 227 -16.56 10.36 12.28
C GLY A 227 -15.29 11.14 12.65
N GLU A 228 -14.13 10.78 12.10
CA GLU A 228 -12.93 11.59 12.27
C GLU A 228 -13.06 12.88 11.47
N LYS A 229 -12.89 14.00 12.16
CA LYS A 229 -12.78 15.33 11.55
C LYS A 229 -11.45 15.40 10.80
N VAL A 230 -11.50 15.46 9.48
CA VAL A 230 -10.28 15.62 8.67
C VAL A 230 -10.39 16.95 7.96
N GLY A 231 -9.41 17.83 8.18
CA GLY A 231 -9.40 19.19 7.63
C GLY A 231 -9.38 19.26 6.10
N LYS A 232 -9.17 18.12 5.41
CA LYS A 232 -9.27 17.97 3.95
C LYS A 232 -9.97 16.66 3.58
N ALA A 233 -10.99 16.73 2.73
CA ALA A 233 -11.80 15.59 2.30
C ALA A 233 -11.00 14.40 1.73
N ALA A 234 -9.97 14.69 0.95
CA ALA A 234 -9.10 13.66 0.33
C ALA A 234 -8.35 12.82 1.37
N GLU A 235 -7.93 13.44 2.48
CA GLU A 235 -7.16 12.76 3.53
C GLU A 235 -8.04 11.81 4.35
N GLY A 236 -9.31 12.17 4.49
CA GLY A 236 -10.29 11.33 5.15
C GLY A 236 -10.68 10.09 4.36
N THR A 237 -10.97 10.24 3.06
CA THR A 237 -11.22 9.10 2.17
C THR A 237 -10.00 8.17 2.11
N LYS A 238 -8.80 8.74 2.04
CA LYS A 238 -7.54 7.99 2.08
C LYS A 238 -7.43 7.12 3.33
N LYS A 239 -7.66 7.70 4.52
CA LYS A 239 -7.56 6.98 5.79
C LYS A 239 -8.57 5.83 5.90
N TYR A 240 -9.82 6.01 5.47
CA TYR A 240 -10.81 4.92 5.47
C TYR A 240 -10.45 3.77 4.52
N MET A 241 -10.01 4.10 3.30
CA MET A 241 -9.65 3.10 2.29
C MET A 241 -8.37 2.33 2.66
N ASP A 242 -7.39 2.99 3.27
CA ASP A 242 -6.07 2.42 3.55
C ASP A 242 -6.01 1.67 4.91
N HIS A 243 -6.93 1.91 5.87
CA HIS A 243 -6.89 1.28 7.21
C HIS A 243 -7.53 -0.12 7.34
N LEU A 244 -8.00 -0.75 6.27
CA LEU A 244 -8.63 -2.09 6.37
C LEU A 244 -7.64 -3.25 6.52
N GLY A 245 -6.42 -3.01 7.02
CA GLY A 245 -5.37 -4.04 7.17
C GLY A 245 -5.00 -4.73 5.85
N SER A 246 -5.42 -4.15 4.71
CA SER A 246 -5.01 -4.61 3.40
C SER A 246 -3.63 -4.01 3.12
N PRO A 247 -2.64 -4.80 2.67
CA PRO A 247 -1.34 -4.28 2.27
C PRO A 247 -1.44 -3.29 1.09
N PHE A 248 -2.60 -3.19 0.44
CA PHE A 248 -2.88 -2.23 -0.62
C PHE A 248 -3.46 -0.94 -0.07
N LYS A 249 -2.78 0.19 -0.34
CA LYS A 249 -3.35 1.54 -0.19
C LYS A 249 -4.44 1.75 -1.24
N LYS A 250 -5.65 1.25 -0.94
CA LYS A 250 -6.79 1.21 -1.86
C LYS A 250 -7.12 2.57 -2.45
N TYR A 251 -6.89 3.66 -1.71
CA TYR A 251 -7.16 4.99 -2.22
C TYR A 251 -6.27 5.37 -3.40
N GLN A 252 -4.94 5.30 -3.22
CA GLN A 252 -3.97 5.62 -4.26
C GLN A 252 -4.08 4.65 -5.44
N TYR A 253 -4.39 3.41 -5.13
CA TYR A 253 -4.56 2.35 -6.10
C TYR A 253 -5.67 2.64 -7.13
N TYR A 254 -6.82 3.15 -6.69
CA TYR A 254 -7.91 3.54 -7.60
C TYR A 254 -7.68 4.90 -8.26
N LEU A 255 -7.14 5.87 -7.51
CA LEU A 255 -6.96 7.23 -8.00
C LEU A 255 -5.87 7.33 -9.09
N ASN A 256 -4.77 6.60 -8.91
CA ASN A 256 -3.63 6.62 -9.84
C ASN A 256 -3.72 5.51 -10.90
N GLU A 257 -4.86 4.82 -10.99
CA GLU A 257 -5.09 3.68 -11.87
C GLU A 257 -4.00 2.59 -11.80
N GLU A 258 -3.36 2.40 -10.63
CA GLU A 258 -2.29 1.42 -10.47
C GLU A 258 -2.77 -0.01 -10.69
N TRP A 259 -4.09 -0.22 -10.61
CA TRP A 259 -4.76 -1.44 -10.98
C TRP A 259 -4.51 -1.87 -12.44
N LEU A 260 -4.22 -0.94 -13.35
CA LEU A 260 -3.87 -1.26 -14.74
C LEU A 260 -2.60 -2.11 -14.85
N GLY A 261 -1.65 -1.95 -13.92
CA GLY A 261 -0.41 -2.77 -13.89
C GLY A 261 -0.64 -4.25 -13.57
N LEU A 262 -1.83 -4.60 -13.04
CA LEU A 262 -2.21 -5.99 -12.78
C LEU A 262 -2.75 -6.71 -14.02
N TYR A 263 -3.07 -5.98 -15.08
CA TYR A 263 -3.56 -6.55 -16.30
C TYR A 263 -2.43 -6.85 -17.28
N ASP A 264 -2.56 -7.95 -18.04
CA ASP A 264 -1.88 -8.14 -19.32
C ASP A 264 -2.82 -7.76 -20.47
N VAL A 265 -2.29 -7.65 -21.70
CA VAL A 265 -3.06 -7.31 -22.91
C VAL A 265 -4.23 -8.27 -23.07
N ASP A 266 -3.94 -9.58 -23.05
CA ASP A 266 -4.91 -10.64 -23.27
C ASP A 266 -6.08 -10.59 -22.27
N LEU A 267 -5.81 -10.27 -21.01
CA LEU A 267 -6.81 -10.18 -19.96
C LEU A 267 -7.65 -8.92 -20.09
N MET A 268 -7.05 -7.77 -20.46
CA MET A 268 -7.84 -6.58 -20.79
C MET A 268 -8.78 -6.91 -21.94
N ASP A 269 -8.27 -7.44 -23.04
CA ASP A 269 -9.06 -7.79 -24.23
C ASP A 269 -10.16 -8.80 -23.88
N ALA A 270 -9.86 -9.81 -23.05
CA ALA A 270 -10.85 -10.77 -22.59
C ALA A 270 -11.99 -10.13 -21.77
N ILE A 271 -11.71 -9.07 -21.01
CA ILE A 271 -12.73 -8.30 -20.28
C ILE A 271 -13.46 -7.38 -21.25
N THR A 272 -12.74 -6.60 -22.06
CA THR A 272 -13.28 -5.63 -23.02
C THR A 272 -14.24 -6.29 -23.99
N ASN A 273 -13.88 -7.45 -24.54
CA ASN A 273 -14.72 -8.22 -25.46
C ASN A 273 -16.02 -8.74 -24.83
N LYS A 274 -16.10 -8.78 -23.50
CA LYS A 274 -17.32 -9.15 -22.76
C LYS A 274 -18.13 -7.95 -22.27
N LEU A 275 -17.60 -6.72 -22.41
CA LEU A 275 -18.35 -5.51 -22.07
C LEU A 275 -19.41 -5.20 -23.12
N ASP A 276 -20.50 -4.58 -22.68
CA ASP A 276 -21.50 -4.03 -23.59
C ASP A 276 -21.17 -2.55 -23.84
N PRO A 277 -20.64 -2.18 -25.02
CA PRO A 277 -20.11 -0.84 -25.26
C PRO A 277 -21.20 0.24 -25.12
N LYS A 278 -22.45 -0.07 -25.49
CA LYS A 278 -23.57 0.88 -25.36
C LYS A 278 -23.92 1.11 -23.89
N LEU A 279 -23.92 0.04 -23.09
CA LEU A 279 -24.17 0.13 -21.66
C LEU A 279 -23.06 0.88 -20.94
N GLU A 280 -21.80 0.57 -21.21
CA GLU A 280 -20.66 1.27 -20.60
C GLU A 280 -20.67 2.76 -20.97
N GLN A 281 -20.93 3.10 -22.23
CA GLN A 281 -21.06 4.50 -22.67
C GLN A 281 -22.21 5.21 -21.95
N LYS A 282 -23.37 4.56 -21.78
CA LYS A 282 -24.51 5.10 -21.02
C LYS A 282 -24.14 5.36 -19.55
N LEU A 283 -23.28 4.53 -18.97
CA LEU A 283 -22.73 4.72 -17.63
C LEU A 283 -21.57 5.71 -17.58
N GLY A 284 -21.16 6.27 -18.73
CA GLY A 284 -20.03 7.18 -18.87
C GLY A 284 -18.67 6.52 -18.69
N TYR A 285 -18.58 5.21 -18.90
CA TYR A 285 -17.33 4.49 -19.06
C TYR A 285 -17.02 4.35 -20.53
N HIS A 286 -15.79 4.67 -20.91
CA HIS A 286 -15.29 4.46 -22.26
C HIS A 286 -14.38 3.24 -22.24
N ALA A 287 -14.51 2.39 -23.26
CA ALA A 287 -13.47 1.42 -23.52
C ALA A 287 -12.16 2.20 -23.73
N PRO A 288 -11.04 1.75 -23.15
CA PRO A 288 -9.75 2.32 -23.46
C PRO A 288 -9.57 2.26 -24.99
N PRO A 289 -9.09 3.34 -25.65
CA PRO A 289 -8.88 3.32 -27.09
C PRO A 289 -7.88 2.23 -27.47
N ASP A 290 -7.98 1.71 -28.69
CA ASP A 290 -7.05 0.69 -29.20
C ASP A 290 -5.60 1.18 -29.02
N GLY A 291 -4.75 0.33 -28.42
CA GLY A 291 -3.35 0.68 -28.12
C GLY A 291 -3.13 1.51 -26.83
N PHE A 292 -4.19 1.88 -26.10
CA PHE A 292 -4.07 2.54 -24.79
C PHE A 292 -3.24 1.71 -23.82
N TYR A 293 -3.44 0.39 -23.80
CA TYR A 293 -2.72 -0.49 -22.90
C TYR A 293 -1.22 -0.53 -23.19
N GLU A 294 -0.81 -0.60 -24.46
CA GLU A 294 0.61 -0.54 -24.82
C GLU A 294 1.23 0.80 -24.40
N THR A 295 0.49 1.89 -24.57
CA THR A 295 0.91 3.23 -24.14
C THR A 295 1.02 3.31 -22.62
N HIS A 296 0.04 2.78 -21.88
CA HIS A 296 0.01 2.79 -20.43
C HIS A 296 1.06 1.86 -19.83
N LYS A 297 1.26 0.66 -20.40
CA LYS A 297 2.31 -0.28 -20.02
C LYS A 297 3.69 0.34 -20.22
N ARG A 298 3.92 1.04 -21.34
CA ARG A 298 5.15 1.82 -21.56
C ARG A 298 5.29 2.93 -20.51
N ALA A 299 4.21 3.66 -20.20
CA ALA A 299 4.23 4.71 -19.18
C ALA A 299 4.52 4.18 -17.77
N VAL A 300 3.94 3.03 -17.39
CA VAL A 300 4.21 2.36 -16.11
C VAL A 300 5.64 1.83 -16.08
N LEU A 301 6.13 1.22 -17.16
CA LEU A 301 7.50 0.76 -17.26
C LEU A 301 8.49 1.93 -17.11
N ILE A 302 8.22 3.06 -17.77
CA ILE A 302 8.99 4.30 -17.62
C ILE A 302 8.87 4.84 -16.18
N ARG A 303 7.67 4.80 -15.57
CA ARG A 303 7.46 5.24 -14.17
C ARG A 303 8.23 4.38 -13.18
N ASP A 304 8.29 3.08 -13.38
CA ASP A 304 9.03 2.17 -12.49
C ASP A 304 10.54 2.28 -12.71
N LEU A 305 10.98 2.45 -13.97
CA LEU A 305 12.37 2.80 -14.29
C LEU A 305 12.80 4.15 -13.69
N THR A 306 11.90 5.14 -13.64
CA THR A 306 12.17 6.46 -13.05
C THR A 306 12.05 6.48 -11.52
N LYS A 307 11.24 5.61 -10.92
CA LYS A 307 11.18 5.42 -9.46
C LYS A 307 12.36 4.63 -8.91
N GLY A 308 13.07 3.88 -9.76
CA GLY A 308 14.38 3.29 -9.46
C GLY A 308 15.39 4.39 -9.13
N ARG A 309 15.53 4.70 -7.83
CA ARG A 309 16.33 5.81 -7.27
C ARG A 309 17.81 5.86 -7.72
N GLY A 310 18.33 4.83 -8.36
CA GLY A 310 19.73 4.74 -8.77
C GLY A 310 20.05 5.38 -10.14
N ILE A 311 19.23 5.17 -11.16
CA ILE A 311 19.63 5.45 -12.56
C ILE A 311 19.26 6.89 -12.97
N PHE A 312 18.07 7.36 -12.62
CA PHE A 312 17.68 8.73 -12.98
C PHE A 312 18.30 9.80 -12.07
N GLY A 313 18.67 9.46 -10.84
CA GLY A 313 19.46 10.34 -9.99
C GLY A 313 20.82 10.61 -10.62
N THR A 314 21.53 9.57 -11.05
CA THR A 314 22.83 9.67 -11.71
C THR A 314 22.74 10.37 -13.06
N ILE A 315 21.74 10.05 -13.90
CA ILE A 315 21.54 10.76 -15.18
C ILE A 315 21.20 12.23 -14.96
N LYS A 316 20.37 12.58 -13.98
CA LYS A 316 20.05 13.99 -13.69
C LYS A 316 21.29 14.75 -13.21
N HIS A 317 22.11 14.15 -12.36
CA HIS A 317 23.39 14.73 -11.95
C HIS A 317 24.36 14.85 -13.13
N PHE A 318 24.37 13.88 -14.05
CA PHE A 318 25.20 13.92 -15.24
C PHE A 318 24.76 15.02 -16.21
N VAL A 319 23.46 15.16 -16.49
CA VAL A 319 22.93 16.22 -17.37
C VAL A 319 23.17 17.59 -16.76
N VAL A 320 22.97 17.77 -15.45
CA VAL A 320 23.26 19.05 -14.79
C VAL A 320 24.76 19.36 -14.79
N SER A 321 25.62 18.35 -14.59
CA SER A 321 27.08 18.51 -14.68
C SER A 321 27.52 18.86 -16.10
N TRP A 322 26.95 18.19 -17.10
CA TRP A 322 27.24 18.39 -18.52
C TRP A 322 26.79 19.75 -19.03
N THR A 323 25.59 20.22 -18.64
CA THR A 323 25.15 21.58 -18.99
C THR A 323 26.02 22.64 -18.34
N TRP A 324 26.45 22.44 -17.09
CA TRP A 324 27.40 23.34 -16.43
C TRP A 324 28.76 23.37 -17.12
N TRP A 325 29.24 22.20 -17.58
CA TRP A 325 30.47 22.08 -18.35
C TRP A 325 30.40 22.80 -19.70
N ILE A 326 29.30 22.66 -20.43
CA ILE A 326 29.06 23.39 -21.69
C ILE A 326 29.02 24.89 -21.45
N ILE A 327 28.26 25.33 -20.45
CA ILE A 327 28.14 26.76 -20.14
C ILE A 327 29.53 27.32 -19.79
N SER A 328 30.31 26.62 -18.97
CA SER A 328 31.68 27.02 -18.60
C SER A 328 32.64 27.09 -19.79
N ARG A 329 32.54 26.16 -20.75
CA ARG A 329 33.33 26.19 -21.99
C ARG A 329 32.94 27.34 -22.89
N LEU A 330 31.64 27.61 -23.03
CA LEU A 330 31.14 28.73 -23.83
C LEU A 330 31.55 30.08 -23.24
N THR A 331 31.49 30.25 -21.91
CA THR A 331 32.01 31.48 -21.27
C THR A 331 33.51 31.63 -21.44
N LEU A 332 34.29 30.56 -21.37
CA LEU A 332 35.73 30.61 -21.63
C LEU A 332 36.03 31.05 -23.07
N VAL A 333 35.32 30.50 -24.07
CA VAL A 333 35.47 30.90 -25.48
C VAL A 333 35.13 32.37 -25.66
N MET A 334 34.04 32.85 -25.06
CA MET A 334 33.65 34.26 -25.15
C MET A 334 34.65 35.20 -24.46
N LEU A 335 35.27 34.78 -23.35
CA LEU A 335 36.21 35.63 -22.60
C LEU A 335 37.64 35.60 -23.15
N VAL A 336 38.05 34.53 -23.85
CA VAL A 336 39.45 34.36 -24.30
C VAL A 336 39.56 34.48 -25.81
N VAL A 337 38.70 33.77 -26.55
CA VAL A 337 38.81 33.68 -28.02
C VAL A 337 38.23 34.93 -28.68
N ALA A 338 37.12 35.49 -28.18
CA ALA A 338 36.55 36.68 -28.79
C ALA A 338 37.48 37.91 -28.72
N PRO A 339 38.15 38.20 -27.58
CA PRO A 339 39.15 39.28 -27.53
C PRO A 339 40.39 38.99 -28.40
N LEU A 340 40.83 37.72 -28.47
CA LEU A 340 41.96 37.32 -29.32
C LEU A 340 41.62 37.49 -30.80
N MET A 341 40.40 37.14 -31.23
CA MET A 341 39.92 37.35 -32.59
C MET A 341 39.75 38.83 -32.91
N LEU A 342 39.29 39.65 -31.95
CA LEU A 342 39.25 41.10 -32.10
C LEU A 342 40.65 41.71 -32.24
N TRP A 343 41.63 41.16 -31.49
CA TRP A 343 43.03 41.56 -31.53
C TRP A 343 43.69 41.16 -32.86
N LEU A 344 43.47 39.92 -33.33
CA LEU A 344 43.94 39.44 -34.63
C LEU A 344 43.30 40.22 -35.79
N ALA A 345 42.02 40.57 -35.69
CA ALA A 345 41.33 41.42 -36.66
C ALA A 345 41.87 42.87 -36.70
N HIS A 346 42.53 43.33 -35.63
CA HIS A 346 43.25 44.60 -35.59
C HIS A 346 44.72 44.49 -35.98
N SER A 347 45.27 43.28 -36.15
CA SER A 347 46.64 43.11 -36.63
C SER A 347 46.69 43.31 -38.15
N ASN A 348 47.46 44.32 -38.59
CA ASN A 348 47.49 44.79 -39.97
C ASN A 348 48.16 43.82 -40.98
N GLU A 349 48.56 42.63 -40.56
CA GLU A 349 49.20 41.62 -41.44
C GLU A 349 48.22 40.60 -42.05
N ALA A 350 46.96 40.54 -41.59
CA ALA A 350 46.01 39.52 -42.08
C ALA A 350 45.26 39.89 -43.37
N LYS A 351 45.51 41.07 -43.97
CA LYS A 351 44.76 41.56 -45.14
C LYS A 351 45.27 41.06 -46.48
N GLU A 352 46.43 40.40 -46.57
CA GLU A 352 47.03 40.03 -47.85
C GLU A 352 46.79 38.56 -48.28
N VAL A 353 46.18 37.73 -47.43
CA VAL A 353 46.00 36.29 -47.71
C VAL A 353 44.60 35.94 -48.24
N VAL A 354 43.66 36.88 -48.28
CA VAL A 354 42.25 36.63 -48.66
C VAL A 354 41.96 36.81 -50.15
N ASP A 355 42.90 37.35 -50.95
CA ASP A 355 42.68 37.66 -52.38
C ASP A 355 43.10 36.55 -53.36
N ARG A 356 43.35 35.31 -52.91
CA ARG A 356 43.40 34.15 -53.81
C ARG A 356 42.30 33.19 -53.46
N GLY A 357 41.21 33.30 -54.22
CA GLY A 357 40.15 32.32 -54.24
C GLY A 357 40.66 30.97 -54.71
N ASP A 358 39.93 29.93 -54.32
CA ASP A 358 39.61 28.82 -55.21
C ASP A 358 38.31 28.20 -54.70
N GLY A 359 37.35 28.09 -55.62
CA GLY A 359 36.08 27.42 -55.40
C GLY A 359 36.29 25.91 -55.40
N VAL A 360 35.64 25.23 -54.45
CA VAL A 360 35.47 23.78 -54.50
C VAL A 360 34.01 23.46 -54.21
N THR A 361 33.44 22.72 -55.14
CA THR A 361 32.07 22.26 -55.25
C THR A 361 31.73 21.16 -54.24
N VAL A 362 30.44 21.15 -53.91
CA VAL A 362 29.54 20.04 -53.54
C VAL A 362 30.14 18.63 -53.71
N ASP A 363 30.21 17.86 -52.60
CA ASP A 363 29.94 16.40 -52.52
C ASP A 363 30.35 15.85 -51.12
N ALA A 364 29.54 16.12 -50.07
CA ALA A 364 29.85 15.67 -48.69
C ALA A 364 28.65 15.08 -47.93
N GLU A 365 27.68 14.51 -48.66
CA GLU A 365 26.46 13.94 -48.07
C GLU A 365 26.40 12.41 -48.13
N GLU A 366 27.35 11.74 -48.80
CA GLU A 366 27.35 10.29 -48.96
C GLU A 366 28.22 9.53 -47.94
N ASP A 367 29.21 10.19 -47.31
CA ASP A 367 30.08 9.56 -46.30
C ASP A 367 29.46 9.51 -44.90
N ARG A 368 28.49 10.39 -44.60
CA ARG A 368 27.82 10.42 -43.28
C ARG A 368 26.88 9.22 -43.04
N LYS A 369 26.45 8.52 -44.10
CA LYS A 369 25.62 7.31 -43.98
C LYS A 369 26.41 6.04 -43.65
N LYS A 370 27.70 5.95 -44.00
CA LYS A 370 28.51 4.75 -43.74
C LYS A 370 29.01 4.64 -42.29
N GLU A 371 29.08 5.76 -41.58
CA GLU A 371 29.56 5.80 -40.19
C GLU A 371 28.48 5.36 -39.17
N ILE A 372 27.20 5.59 -39.49
CA ILE A 372 26.06 5.25 -38.61
C ILE A 372 25.76 3.73 -38.62
N ASP A 373 25.98 3.04 -39.75
CA ASP A 373 25.82 1.58 -39.84
C ASP A 373 26.97 0.80 -39.17
N GLY A 374 28.16 1.40 -39.06
CA GLY A 374 29.31 0.82 -38.35
C GLY A 374 29.11 0.74 -36.83
N LEU A 375 28.37 1.68 -36.24
CA LEU A 375 28.12 1.74 -34.79
C LEU A 375 27.06 0.73 -34.34
N ASN A 376 26.09 0.38 -35.19
CA ASN A 376 25.07 -0.60 -34.85
C ASN A 376 25.58 -2.05 -34.89
N ARG A 377 26.64 -2.35 -35.67
CA ARG A 377 27.29 -3.67 -35.68
C ARG A 377 28.12 -3.96 -34.42
N ARG A 378 28.64 -2.94 -33.73
CA ARG A 378 29.44 -3.12 -32.50
C ARG A 378 28.62 -3.38 -31.25
N LYS A 379 27.31 -3.12 -31.25
CA LYS A 379 26.42 -3.40 -30.10
C LYS A 379 25.85 -4.82 -30.05
N ALA A 380 26.08 -5.64 -31.07
CA ALA A 380 25.52 -6.99 -31.16
C ALA A 380 26.42 -8.11 -30.59
N ASN A 381 27.57 -7.80 -29.98
CA ASN A 381 28.55 -8.84 -29.60
C ASN A 381 29.21 -8.68 -28.22
N MET A 382 28.51 -8.14 -27.21
CA MET A 382 28.93 -8.25 -25.81
C MET A 382 28.08 -9.28 -25.08
N GLN A 383 28.52 -10.53 -25.15
CA GLN A 383 28.05 -11.62 -24.31
C GLN A 383 29.04 -11.73 -23.13
N MET A 384 28.62 -11.30 -21.93
CA MET A 384 29.43 -11.43 -20.72
C MET A 384 29.15 -12.78 -20.05
N PRO A 385 30.17 -13.51 -19.57
CA PRO A 385 29.98 -14.79 -18.89
C PRO A 385 29.45 -14.57 -17.46
N PHE A 386 28.48 -15.39 -17.08
CA PHE A 386 28.01 -15.59 -15.71
C PHE A 386 29.18 -16.10 -14.83
N MET A 387 29.61 -15.33 -13.84
CA MET A 387 30.44 -15.82 -12.74
C MET A 387 29.55 -16.00 -11.50
N ASN A 388 29.53 -17.25 -11.04
CA ASN A 388 28.83 -17.75 -9.88
C ASN A 388 29.83 -17.81 -8.72
N PHE A 389 29.65 -16.98 -7.68
CA PHE A 389 30.37 -17.16 -6.41
C PHE A 389 29.43 -16.85 -5.25
N LYS A 390 29.14 -17.87 -4.45
CA LYS A 390 28.46 -17.74 -3.16
C LYS A 390 29.25 -18.57 -2.16
N GLU A 391 30.28 -17.97 -1.58
CA GLU A 391 30.97 -18.50 -0.41
C GLU A 391 30.74 -17.55 0.77
N LYS A 392 30.46 -18.13 1.94
CA LYS A 392 30.08 -17.41 3.16
C LYS A 392 31.29 -16.67 3.72
N GLU A 393 31.28 -15.36 3.61
CA GLU A 393 32.35 -14.50 4.10
C GLU A 393 32.12 -14.05 5.57
N ALA A 394 33.19 -14.08 6.39
CA ALA A 394 33.19 -13.70 7.82
C ALA A 394 32.73 -12.24 8.05
N PRO A 395 32.24 -11.84 9.24
CA PRO A 395 31.80 -10.47 9.50
C PRO A 395 32.98 -9.47 9.45
N LEU A 396 32.74 -8.27 8.88
CA LEU A 396 33.72 -7.17 8.86
C LEU A 396 33.91 -6.57 10.25
N ALA A 397 35.06 -5.93 10.47
CA ALA A 397 35.33 -5.14 11.67
C ALA A 397 34.33 -3.99 11.88
N GLU A 398 34.01 -3.67 13.14
CA GLU A 398 33.07 -2.60 13.47
C GLU A 398 33.54 -1.27 12.88
N GLY A 399 32.64 -0.57 12.17
CA GLY A 399 32.95 0.69 11.49
C GLY A 399 33.42 0.56 10.04
N TRP A 400 33.72 -0.64 9.53
CA TRP A 400 34.08 -0.90 8.14
C TRP A 400 32.88 -1.26 7.27
N PHE A 401 32.87 -0.75 6.04
CA PHE A 401 31.81 -0.98 5.05
C PHE A 401 32.42 -1.44 3.73
N GLU A 402 31.79 -2.42 3.09
CA GLU A 402 32.15 -2.90 1.75
C GLU A 402 31.40 -2.10 0.68
N ALA A 403 32.13 -1.66 -0.34
CA ALA A 403 31.62 -0.98 -1.52
C ALA A 403 32.30 -1.54 -2.78
N ILE A 404 31.64 -1.45 -3.93
CA ILE A 404 32.20 -1.89 -5.21
C ILE A 404 32.68 -0.66 -5.97
N ASP A 405 33.94 -0.67 -6.39
CA ASP A 405 34.46 0.38 -7.27
C ASP A 405 33.87 0.24 -8.68
N PHE A 406 33.39 1.35 -9.24
CA PHE A 406 32.66 1.36 -10.51
C PHE A 406 33.59 1.17 -11.71
N GLU A 407 34.85 1.61 -11.62
CA GLU A 407 35.79 1.50 -12.73
C GLU A 407 36.37 0.09 -12.87
N THR A 408 36.67 -0.55 -11.73
CA THR A 408 37.30 -1.88 -11.71
C THR A 408 36.33 -3.03 -11.47
N GLY A 409 35.16 -2.77 -10.88
CA GLY A 409 34.23 -3.80 -10.42
C GLY A 409 34.72 -4.60 -9.21
N GLN A 410 35.84 -4.21 -8.59
CA GLN A 410 36.40 -4.90 -7.42
C GLN A 410 35.84 -4.30 -6.11
N PRO A 411 35.62 -5.12 -5.08
CA PRO A 411 35.22 -4.62 -3.77
C PRO A 411 36.38 -3.88 -3.09
N TYR A 412 36.07 -2.77 -2.43
CA TYR A 412 36.95 -2.04 -1.53
C TYR A 412 36.23 -1.80 -0.20
N TYR A 413 36.99 -1.63 0.87
CA TYR A 413 36.48 -1.45 2.22
C TYR A 413 36.84 -0.07 2.73
N PHE A 414 35.87 0.65 3.31
CA PHE A 414 36.11 1.97 3.89
C PHE A 414 35.64 2.06 5.34
N HIS A 415 36.44 2.72 6.18
CA HIS A 415 36.12 2.94 7.59
C HIS A 415 35.41 4.28 7.77
N ARG A 416 34.20 4.28 8.33
CA ARG A 416 33.34 5.47 8.34
C ARG A 416 33.88 6.62 9.19
N VAL A 417 34.56 6.31 10.30
CA VAL A 417 35.04 7.31 11.27
C VAL A 417 36.38 7.90 10.84
N SER A 418 37.36 7.05 10.52
CA SER A 418 38.71 7.50 10.14
C SER A 418 38.83 7.92 8.67
N ARG A 419 37.87 7.52 7.82
CA ARG A 419 37.89 7.71 6.35
C ARG A 419 38.99 6.91 5.64
N ASP A 420 39.55 5.89 6.28
CA ASP A 420 40.51 4.99 5.66
C ASP A 420 39.85 4.12 4.59
N VAL A 421 40.61 3.80 3.53
CA VAL A 421 40.18 2.96 2.41
C VAL A 421 41.23 1.88 2.18
N THR A 422 40.78 0.63 2.04
CA THR A 422 41.64 -0.52 1.77
C THR A 422 41.01 -1.44 0.73
N TRP A 423 41.84 -2.05 -0.11
CA TRP A 423 41.43 -3.07 -1.08
C TRP A 423 41.46 -4.48 -0.49
N THR A 424 42.05 -4.64 0.70
CA THR A 424 42.11 -5.92 1.41
C THR A 424 41.13 -5.90 2.57
N ARG A 425 40.31 -6.96 2.68
CA ARG A 425 39.26 -7.04 3.69
C ARG A 425 39.82 -6.96 5.11
N PRO A 426 39.43 -5.95 5.91
CA PRO A 426 39.91 -5.80 7.27
C PRO A 426 39.26 -6.87 8.15
N VAL A 427 40.07 -7.85 8.54
CA VAL A 427 39.67 -8.93 9.47
C VAL A 427 40.00 -8.47 10.88
N VAL A 428 39.04 -8.56 11.81
CA VAL A 428 39.27 -8.22 13.22
C VAL A 428 40.29 -9.21 13.80
N PRO A 429 41.46 -8.79 14.30
CA PRO A 429 42.21 -9.60 15.25
C PRO A 429 41.35 -9.68 16.52
N ALA A 430 40.96 -10.89 16.94
CA ALA A 430 39.92 -11.18 17.94
C ALA A 430 40.21 -10.71 19.38
N ALA A 431 41.00 -9.65 19.59
CA ALA A 431 41.39 -9.12 20.90
C ALA A 431 41.59 -7.60 20.85
N ALA A 432 40.52 -6.81 20.82
CA ALA A 432 40.48 -5.43 21.37
C ALA A 432 39.10 -4.77 21.13
N HIS A 433 38.20 -4.85 22.11
CA HIS A 433 37.12 -3.88 22.30
C HIS A 433 37.10 -3.51 23.79
N LYS A 434 37.81 -2.44 24.17
CA LYS A 434 37.54 -1.71 25.41
C LYS A 434 36.48 -0.65 25.08
N LYS A 435 35.37 -0.67 25.82
CA LYS A 435 34.34 0.37 25.79
C LYS A 435 34.77 1.48 26.75
N ASP A 436 35.03 2.66 26.22
CA ASP A 436 35.16 3.87 27.04
C ASP A 436 33.79 4.52 27.23
N ASP A 437 33.42 4.59 28.51
CA ASP A 437 32.47 5.40 29.26
C ASP A 437 31.47 6.34 28.56
N ASP A 438 30.22 6.08 28.94
CA ASP A 438 28.97 6.77 28.65
C ASP A 438 28.85 8.06 29.52
N VAL A 439 29.31 9.20 29.01
CA VAL A 439 29.02 10.51 29.63
C VAL A 439 27.58 10.91 29.27
N LYS A 440 26.66 10.55 30.17
CA LYS A 440 25.25 10.95 30.13
C LYS A 440 25.12 12.43 30.51
N VAL A 441 25.20 13.32 29.53
CA VAL A 441 24.86 14.74 29.72
C VAL A 441 23.35 14.83 29.97
N PRO A 442 22.88 15.36 31.12
CA PRO A 442 21.46 15.50 31.42
C PRO A 442 20.81 16.44 30.39
N ALA A 443 19.71 16.00 29.79
CA ALA A 443 19.02 16.69 28.70
C ALA A 443 18.25 17.97 29.13
N ASP A 444 18.32 18.35 30.41
CA ASP A 444 17.40 19.33 30.99
C ASP A 444 17.96 20.77 31.11
N GLU A 445 19.14 21.07 30.57
CA GLU A 445 19.59 22.47 30.50
C GLU A 445 20.41 22.72 29.23
N PHE A 446 19.72 22.82 28.10
CA PHE A 446 20.32 23.41 26.90
C PHE A 446 20.51 24.90 27.16
N ASP A 447 21.68 25.27 27.66
CA ASP A 447 22.07 26.67 27.83
C ASP A 447 22.19 27.33 26.45
N GLU A 448 21.09 27.97 26.02
CA GLU A 448 20.97 28.64 24.73
C GLU A 448 22.03 29.75 24.58
N VAL A 449 22.47 30.34 25.71
CA VAL A 449 23.50 31.37 25.72
C VAL A 449 24.86 30.75 25.39
N ALA A 450 25.24 29.67 26.07
CA ALA A 450 26.50 28.97 25.80
C ALA A 450 26.57 28.43 24.35
N PHE A 451 25.46 27.92 23.83
CA PHE A 451 25.39 27.45 22.44
C PHE A 451 25.49 28.59 21.42
N SER A 452 24.83 29.71 21.68
CA SER A 452 24.90 30.90 20.82
C SER A 452 26.32 31.48 20.81
N ASP A 453 26.98 31.52 21.97
CA ASP A 453 28.36 32.00 22.10
C ASP A 453 29.35 31.09 21.36
N ALA A 454 29.21 29.77 21.48
CA ALA A 454 30.02 28.81 20.74
C ALA A 454 29.83 28.96 19.21
N LEU A 455 28.60 29.14 18.74
CA LEU A 455 28.33 29.40 17.32
C LEU A 455 28.91 30.73 16.85
N HIS A 456 28.90 31.75 17.70
CA HIS A 456 29.47 33.05 17.39
C HIS A 456 30.99 32.98 17.27
N GLN A 457 31.67 32.25 18.16
CA GLN A 457 33.12 32.00 18.08
C GLN A 457 33.52 31.27 16.79
N VAL A 458 32.79 30.22 16.41
CA VAL A 458 33.06 29.51 15.14
C VAL A 458 32.77 30.40 13.93
N ALA A 459 31.79 31.29 14.03
CA ALA A 459 31.46 32.23 12.96
C ALA A 459 32.50 33.35 12.81
N THR A 460 33.05 33.87 13.90
CA THR A 460 34.09 34.92 13.86
C THR A 460 35.39 34.39 13.27
N GLU A 461 35.78 33.16 13.62
CA GLU A 461 36.94 32.49 13.01
C GLU A 461 36.76 32.31 11.50
N LYS A 462 35.59 31.81 11.06
CA LYS A 462 35.30 31.67 9.63
C LYS A 462 35.16 32.99 8.88
N ALA A 463 34.70 34.05 9.54
CA ALA A 463 34.64 35.38 8.93
C ALA A 463 36.05 35.96 8.74
N ARG A 464 36.96 35.68 9.67
CA ARG A 464 38.38 36.09 9.60
C ARG A 464 39.09 35.46 8.41
N ASP A 465 38.82 34.20 8.10
CA ASP A 465 39.43 33.50 6.95
C ASP A 465 38.92 33.99 5.59
N ARG A 466 37.72 34.58 5.55
CA ARG A 466 37.05 34.97 4.30
C ARG A 466 37.26 36.43 3.91
N LEU A 467 37.63 37.28 4.85
CA LEU A 467 37.78 38.72 4.61
C LEU A 467 39.27 39.10 4.54
N PRO A 468 39.64 40.05 3.67
CA PRO A 468 41.00 40.57 3.64
C PRO A 468 41.33 41.30 4.95
N LEU A 469 42.62 41.34 5.31
CA LEU A 469 43.09 41.91 6.59
C LEU A 469 42.68 43.38 6.83
N ASN A 470 42.35 44.12 5.76
CA ASN A 470 41.91 45.51 5.80
C ASN A 470 40.38 45.70 5.83
N ALA A 471 39.58 44.63 5.85
CA ALA A 471 38.12 44.73 5.94
C ALA A 471 37.68 45.48 7.20
N SER A 472 36.66 46.33 7.07
CA SER A 472 36.14 47.15 8.17
C SER A 472 35.50 46.28 9.26
N ARG A 473 35.44 46.79 10.50
CA ARG A 473 34.82 46.08 11.62
C ARG A 473 33.35 45.76 11.34
N GLN A 474 32.63 46.67 10.69
CA GLN A 474 31.22 46.51 10.34
C GLN A 474 31.00 45.34 9.37
N GLU A 475 31.85 45.20 8.35
CA GLU A 475 31.79 44.07 7.40
C GLU A 475 32.09 42.73 8.08
N ARG A 476 33.02 42.70 9.05
CA ARG A 476 33.31 41.47 9.83
C ARG A 476 32.14 41.07 10.71
N ASP A 477 31.49 42.02 11.38
CA ASP A 477 30.36 41.76 12.27
C ASP A 477 29.12 41.30 11.48
N GLU A 478 28.89 41.86 10.29
CA GLU A 478 27.79 41.46 9.40
C GLU A 478 28.00 40.05 8.85
N LEU A 479 29.20 39.74 8.35
CA LEU A 479 29.53 38.39 7.86
C LEU A 479 29.47 37.35 8.99
N THR A 480 29.92 37.71 10.20
CA THR A 480 29.84 36.84 11.38
C THR A 480 28.39 36.51 11.72
N ARG A 481 27.48 37.50 11.71
CA ARG A 481 26.04 37.27 11.93
C ARG A 481 25.42 36.38 10.85
N GLU A 482 25.82 36.57 9.60
CA GLU A 482 25.33 35.72 8.50
C GLU A 482 25.79 34.26 8.65
N ILE A 483 27.07 34.04 8.98
CA ILE A 483 27.64 32.71 9.16
C ILE A 483 27.02 32.02 10.38
N SER A 484 26.88 32.71 11.52
CA SER A 484 26.28 32.14 12.73
C SER A 484 24.81 31.75 12.49
N GLY A 485 24.04 32.58 11.77
CA GLY A 485 22.67 32.28 11.37
C GLY A 485 22.56 31.01 10.50
N LYS A 486 23.46 30.86 9.52
CA LYS A 486 23.52 29.66 8.66
C LYS A 486 23.93 28.40 9.44
N LEU A 487 24.86 28.52 10.39
CA LEU A 487 25.27 27.40 11.25
C LEU A 487 24.13 26.96 12.19
N ARG A 488 23.40 27.90 12.80
CA ARG A 488 22.23 27.62 13.64
C ARG A 488 21.16 26.85 12.85
N GLN A 489 20.84 27.28 11.63
CA GLN A 489 19.88 26.58 10.76
C GLN A 489 20.31 25.15 10.43
N ARG A 490 21.61 24.91 10.15
CA ARG A 490 22.13 23.57 9.89
C ARG A 490 22.07 22.68 11.12
N TYR A 491 22.35 23.23 12.29
CA TYR A 491 22.27 22.50 13.56
C TYR A 491 20.82 22.09 13.88
N ILE A 492 19.88 23.04 13.81
CA ILE A 492 18.45 22.76 14.01
C ILE A 492 17.95 21.69 13.04
N LYS A 493 18.36 21.78 11.76
CA LYS A 493 18.00 20.77 10.76
C LYS A 493 18.53 19.38 11.13
N ARG A 494 19.81 19.26 11.54
CA ARG A 494 20.38 17.97 11.97
C ARG A 494 19.70 17.42 13.21
N ALA A 495 19.38 18.26 14.19
CA ALA A 495 18.64 17.85 15.38
C ALA A 495 17.25 17.30 15.04
N MET A 496 16.51 17.98 14.16
CA MET A 496 15.21 17.48 13.67
C MET A 496 15.35 16.17 12.88
N ASP A 497 16.39 16.02 12.06
CA ASP A 497 16.63 14.79 11.31
C ASP A 497 16.98 13.62 12.26
N GLN A 498 17.76 13.86 13.32
CA GLN A 498 18.05 12.86 14.36
C GLN A 498 16.80 12.46 15.15
N GLN A 499 15.97 13.43 15.55
CA GLN A 499 14.70 13.16 16.22
C GLN A 499 13.77 12.31 15.33
N ARG A 500 13.69 12.63 14.03
CA ARG A 500 12.91 11.84 13.07
C ARG A 500 13.43 10.41 12.94
N GLN A 501 14.75 10.21 12.95
CA GLN A 501 15.35 8.87 12.93
C GLN A 501 15.03 8.08 14.20
N GLN A 502 15.06 8.72 15.37
CA GLN A 502 14.65 8.09 16.64
C GLN A 502 13.17 7.70 16.63
N GLU A 503 12.28 8.59 16.16
CA GLU A 503 10.86 8.29 16.01
C GLU A 503 10.61 7.14 15.01
N GLU A 504 11.36 7.09 13.92
CA GLU A 504 11.27 6.01 12.93
C GLU A 504 11.72 4.67 13.52
N MET A 505 12.82 4.65 14.25
CA MET A 505 13.29 3.46 14.98
C MET A 505 12.26 2.98 16.01
N GLN A 506 11.67 3.90 16.79
CA GLN A 506 10.63 3.56 17.75
C GLN A 506 9.36 3.03 17.08
N ARG A 507 8.98 3.59 15.92
CA ARG A 507 7.87 3.07 15.11
C ARG A 507 8.16 1.66 14.63
N LEU A 508 9.36 1.39 14.09
CA LEU A 508 9.75 0.05 13.64
C LEU A 508 9.71 -0.96 14.79
N GLN A 509 10.24 -0.60 15.97
CA GLN A 509 10.19 -1.44 17.16
C GLN A 509 8.75 -1.72 17.60
N ASN A 510 7.86 -0.72 17.59
CA ASN A 510 6.44 -0.90 17.88
C ASN A 510 5.76 -1.82 16.86
N THR A 511 6.10 -1.70 15.56
CA THR A 511 5.54 -2.61 14.54
C THR A 511 6.03 -4.05 14.70
N ARG A 512 7.28 -4.25 15.12
CA ARG A 512 7.84 -5.57 15.43
C ARG A 512 7.13 -6.19 16.64
N ASN A 513 7.01 -5.46 17.74
CA ASN A 513 6.29 -5.91 18.93
C ASN A 513 4.81 -6.26 18.64
N PHE A 514 4.16 -5.50 17.76
CA PHE A 514 2.80 -5.81 17.32
C PHE A 514 2.72 -7.09 16.48
N HIS A 515 3.70 -7.31 15.60
CA HIS A 515 3.78 -8.53 14.80
C HIS A 515 4.02 -9.76 15.67
N ASP A 516 4.95 -9.69 16.63
CA ASP A 516 5.25 -10.80 17.54
C ASP A 516 4.02 -11.19 18.36
N LYS A 517 3.28 -10.21 18.91
CA LYS A 517 1.99 -10.45 19.60
C LYS A 517 0.91 -11.04 18.68
N MET A 518 0.92 -10.70 17.39
CA MET A 518 -0.01 -11.27 16.42
C MET A 518 0.32 -12.75 16.17
N MET A 519 1.60 -13.08 16.02
CA MET A 519 2.07 -14.45 15.82
C MET A 519 1.76 -15.32 17.04
N GLU A 520 2.04 -14.83 18.25
CA GLU A 520 1.71 -15.53 19.50
C GLU A 520 0.20 -15.85 19.62
N ASN A 521 -0.66 -14.91 19.21
CA ASN A 521 -2.11 -15.12 19.22
C ASN A 521 -2.57 -16.10 18.12
N GLU A 522 -1.89 -16.14 16.96
CA GLU A 522 -2.17 -17.11 15.91
C GLU A 522 -1.75 -18.52 16.35
N ASP A 523 -0.59 -18.66 16.99
CA ASP A 523 -0.09 -19.94 17.51
C ASP A 523 -1.00 -20.47 18.61
N ARG A 524 -1.46 -19.62 19.54
CA ARG A 524 -2.48 -20.00 20.53
C ARG A 524 -3.76 -20.52 19.87
N ARG A 525 -4.26 -19.86 18.83
CA ARG A 525 -5.44 -20.34 18.09
C ARG A 525 -5.20 -21.67 17.38
N ARG A 526 -3.99 -21.90 16.87
CA ARG A 526 -3.63 -23.20 16.27
C ARG A 526 -3.60 -24.31 17.31
N GLN A 527 -3.05 -24.04 18.50
CA GLN A 527 -3.08 -24.98 19.62
C GLN A 527 -4.51 -25.32 20.05
N GLU A 528 -5.38 -24.32 20.20
CA GLU A 528 -6.81 -24.53 20.52
C GLU A 528 -7.53 -25.42 19.48
N ILE A 529 -7.22 -25.26 18.18
CA ILE A 529 -7.79 -26.10 17.12
C ILE A 529 -7.28 -27.54 17.22
N ILE A 530 -5.97 -27.74 17.43
CA ILE A 530 -5.36 -29.06 17.56
C ILE A 530 -5.93 -29.80 18.77
N GLU A 531 -6.09 -29.11 19.91
CA GLU A 531 -6.72 -29.68 21.10
C GLU A 531 -8.19 -30.05 20.87
N ALA A 532 -8.94 -29.20 20.15
CA ALA A 532 -10.34 -29.49 19.82
C ALA A 532 -10.48 -30.69 18.87
N GLU A 533 -9.57 -30.86 17.92
CA GLU A 533 -9.53 -32.05 17.04
C GLU A 533 -9.19 -33.31 17.84
N ARG A 534 -8.18 -33.25 18.72
CA ARG A 534 -7.83 -34.38 19.60
C ARG A 534 -9.01 -34.82 20.46
N ARG A 535 -9.78 -33.88 21.04
CA ARG A 535 -11.00 -34.20 21.81
C ARG A 535 -12.05 -34.92 20.96
N ARG A 536 -12.24 -34.51 19.70
CA ARG A 536 -13.18 -35.18 18.78
C ARG A 536 -12.74 -36.59 18.42
N GLU A 537 -11.44 -36.79 18.19
CA GLU A 537 -10.89 -38.12 17.93
C GLU A 537 -11.06 -39.06 19.12
N GLU A 538 -10.84 -38.55 20.34
CA GLU A 538 -11.09 -39.29 21.58
C GLU A 538 -12.58 -39.64 21.75
N GLU A 539 -13.50 -38.71 21.50
CA GLU A 539 -14.94 -38.98 21.54
C GLU A 539 -15.36 -40.07 20.54
N VAL A 540 -14.80 -40.06 19.33
CA VAL A 540 -15.05 -41.09 18.31
C VAL A 540 -14.46 -42.43 18.74
N ARG A 541 -13.25 -42.45 19.30
CA ARG A 541 -12.62 -43.66 19.84
C ARG A 541 -13.47 -44.28 20.94
N MET A 542 -13.92 -43.47 21.91
CA MET A 542 -14.79 -43.89 23.00
C MET A 542 -16.12 -44.45 22.49
N ARG A 543 -16.72 -43.82 21.47
CA ARG A 543 -17.94 -44.34 20.85
C ARG A 543 -17.72 -45.70 20.19
N ASN A 544 -16.63 -45.86 19.44
CA ASN A 544 -16.31 -47.12 18.77
C ASN A 544 -16.01 -48.26 19.75
N GLU A 545 -15.28 -47.96 20.84
CA GLU A 545 -15.03 -48.91 21.92
C GLU A 545 -16.33 -49.33 22.60
N TRP A 546 -17.24 -48.39 22.86
CA TRP A 546 -18.55 -48.68 23.43
C TRP A 546 -19.41 -49.58 22.52
N GLU A 547 -19.46 -49.30 21.21
CA GLU A 547 -20.15 -50.15 20.23
C GLU A 547 -19.55 -51.57 20.12
N MET A 548 -18.24 -51.73 20.38
CA MET A 548 -17.59 -53.05 20.42
C MET A 548 -18.05 -53.83 21.66
N VAL A 549 -18.07 -53.17 22.82
CA VAL A 549 -18.54 -53.76 24.09
C VAL A 549 -20.00 -54.20 24.00
N GLU A 550 -20.87 -53.40 23.37
CA GLU A 550 -22.26 -53.81 23.15
C GLU A 550 -22.39 -55.03 22.24
N ARG A 551 -21.56 -55.13 21.18
CA ARG A 551 -21.52 -56.30 20.30
C ARG A 551 -21.06 -57.56 21.01
N ASP A 552 -20.07 -57.45 21.90
CA ASP A 552 -19.55 -58.60 22.68
C ASP A 552 -20.59 -59.06 23.70
N ARG A 553 -21.27 -58.11 24.35
CA ARG A 553 -22.39 -58.40 25.25
C ARG A 553 -23.52 -59.14 24.54
N ALA A 554 -23.84 -58.78 23.29
CA ALA A 554 -24.84 -59.46 22.48
C ALA A 554 -24.44 -60.90 22.11
N ARG A 555 -23.14 -61.22 22.10
CA ARG A 555 -22.60 -62.56 21.82
C ARG A 555 -22.56 -63.50 23.04
N GLY A 556 -22.93 -63.01 24.23
CA GLY A 556 -22.94 -63.83 25.46
C GLY A 556 -21.55 -64.15 25.99
N GLU A 557 -20.51 -63.45 25.52
CA GLU A 557 -19.17 -63.53 26.09
C GLU A 557 -19.17 -62.86 27.48
N ASN A 558 -18.39 -63.40 28.42
CA ASN A 558 -18.33 -62.90 29.79
C ASN A 558 -17.55 -61.57 29.83
N VAL A 559 -18.24 -60.47 29.51
CA VAL A 559 -17.64 -59.12 29.45
C VAL A 559 -17.48 -58.57 30.88
N MET A 560 -16.30 -57.99 31.18
CA MET A 560 -16.07 -57.20 32.40
C MET A 560 -17.25 -56.26 32.66
N SER A 561 -17.69 -56.19 33.91
CA SER A 561 -18.78 -55.29 34.26
C SER A 561 -18.40 -53.83 33.96
N PHE A 562 -19.38 -53.00 33.61
CA PHE A 562 -19.15 -51.58 33.32
C PHE A 562 -18.38 -50.85 34.45
N GLY A 563 -18.61 -51.26 35.71
CA GLY A 563 -17.89 -50.72 36.87
C GLY A 563 -16.44 -51.18 36.99
N GLU A 564 -16.03 -52.30 36.39
CA GLU A 564 -14.63 -52.74 36.30
C GLU A 564 -13.91 -52.04 35.16
N MET A 565 -14.57 -51.88 34.02
CA MET A 565 -14.03 -51.14 32.87
C MET A 565 -13.73 -49.68 33.24
N ARG A 566 -14.66 -48.99 33.91
CA ARG A 566 -14.46 -47.61 34.37
C ARG A 566 -13.31 -47.49 35.37
N ARG A 567 -13.13 -48.47 36.26
CA ARG A 567 -12.00 -48.50 37.21
C ARG A 567 -10.67 -48.69 36.51
N ALA A 568 -10.60 -49.59 35.53
CA ALA A 568 -9.39 -49.80 34.72
C ALA A 568 -9.05 -48.56 33.88
N GLU A 569 -10.06 -47.84 33.39
CA GLU A 569 -9.87 -46.61 32.63
C GLU A 569 -9.41 -45.44 33.51
N GLU A 570 -10.00 -45.26 34.70
CA GLU A 570 -9.54 -44.30 35.71
C GLU A 570 -8.09 -44.59 36.13
N GLU A 571 -7.70 -45.87 36.24
CA GLU A 571 -6.32 -46.25 36.57
C GLU A 571 -5.35 -45.94 35.42
N ARG A 572 -5.73 -46.19 34.17
CA ARG A 572 -4.96 -45.76 32.99
C ARG A 572 -4.82 -44.24 32.91
N ALA A 573 -5.89 -43.49 33.19
CA ALA A 573 -5.86 -42.03 33.21
C ALA A 573 -4.85 -41.51 34.25
N ARG A 574 -4.83 -42.09 35.46
CA ARG A 574 -3.82 -41.78 36.49
C ARG A 574 -2.40 -42.11 36.04
N GLN A 575 -2.19 -43.24 35.36
CA GLN A 575 -0.87 -43.62 34.83
C GLN A 575 -0.38 -42.64 33.75
N VAL A 576 -1.28 -42.18 32.87
CA VAL A 576 -0.95 -41.17 31.85
C VAL A 576 -0.63 -39.83 32.49
N GLU A 577 -1.41 -39.39 33.49
CA GLU A 577 -1.15 -38.14 34.22
C GLU A 577 0.21 -38.19 34.97
N ASP A 578 0.54 -39.31 35.60
CA ASP A 578 1.83 -39.50 36.26
C ASP A 578 3.00 -39.50 35.27
N LEU A 579 2.83 -40.12 34.09
CA LEU A 579 3.82 -40.07 33.01
C LEU A 579 4.03 -38.65 32.47
N GLN A 580 2.96 -37.88 32.29
CA GLN A 580 3.02 -36.48 31.86
C GLN A 580 3.72 -35.62 32.91
N ARG A 581 3.40 -35.81 34.19
CA ARG A 581 4.08 -35.13 35.30
C ARG A 581 5.59 -35.39 35.30
N ARG A 582 6.00 -36.66 35.16
CA ARG A 582 7.43 -37.03 35.06
C ARG A 582 8.10 -36.52 33.79
N GLN A 583 7.36 -36.27 32.71
CA GLN A 583 7.90 -35.60 31.52
C GLN A 583 8.14 -34.12 31.78
N MET A 584 7.17 -33.40 32.35
CA MET A 584 7.33 -31.99 32.72
C MET A 584 8.47 -31.80 33.73
N GLU A 585 8.59 -32.67 34.74
CA GLU A 585 9.71 -32.61 35.70
C GLU A 585 11.08 -32.81 35.04
N ARG A 586 11.16 -33.64 33.98
CA ARG A 586 12.40 -33.81 33.20
C ARG A 586 12.71 -32.58 32.37
N GLU A 587 11.72 -31.99 31.72
CA GLU A 587 11.90 -30.76 30.93
C GLU A 587 12.34 -29.59 31.83
N GLN A 588 11.68 -29.40 32.98
CA GLN A 588 12.10 -28.39 33.96
C GLN A 588 13.52 -28.62 34.47
N ARG A 589 13.91 -29.89 34.70
CA ARG A 589 15.29 -30.20 35.09
C ARG A 589 16.29 -29.84 34.00
N TYR A 590 16.00 -30.14 32.73
CA TYR A 590 16.86 -29.75 31.61
C TYR A 590 16.97 -28.23 31.44
N GLU A 591 15.89 -27.48 31.66
CA GLU A 591 15.93 -26.02 31.65
C GLU A 591 16.81 -25.46 32.77
N LEU A 592 16.70 -26.01 33.99
CA LEU A 592 17.54 -25.62 35.13
C LEU A 592 19.01 -25.97 34.90
N GLU A 593 19.33 -27.19 34.46
CA GLU A 593 20.70 -27.60 34.11
C GLU A 593 21.28 -26.73 32.97
N GLY A 594 20.43 -26.34 32.00
CA GLY A 594 20.80 -25.41 30.93
C GLY A 594 21.20 -24.03 31.47
N LEU A 595 20.39 -23.46 32.36
CA LEU A 595 20.65 -22.17 33.01
C LEU A 595 21.90 -22.22 33.89
N GLU A 596 22.10 -23.28 34.68
CA GLU A 596 23.31 -23.47 35.48
C GLU A 596 24.57 -23.50 34.59
N SER A 597 24.51 -24.19 33.44
CA SER A 597 25.63 -24.23 32.48
C SER A 597 25.92 -22.87 31.82
N GLU A 598 24.92 -22.00 31.70
CA GLU A 598 25.09 -20.64 31.19
C GLU A 598 25.71 -19.72 32.25
N ILE A 599 25.30 -19.87 33.50
CA ILE A 599 25.88 -19.16 34.65
C ILE A 599 27.36 -19.54 34.80
N GLU A 600 27.70 -20.83 34.79
CA GLU A 600 29.10 -21.29 34.88
C GLU A 600 29.96 -20.75 33.73
N ARG A 601 29.40 -20.72 32.50
CA ARG A 601 30.09 -20.12 31.34
C ARG A 601 30.30 -18.61 31.50
N SER A 602 29.33 -17.90 32.07
CA SER A 602 29.46 -16.46 32.36
C SER A 602 30.56 -16.21 33.40
N GLU A 603 30.55 -16.96 34.51
CA GLU A 603 31.56 -16.83 35.57
C GLU A 603 32.96 -17.18 35.07
N GLN A 604 33.09 -18.20 34.22
CA GLN A 604 34.37 -18.54 33.61
C GLN A 604 34.86 -17.44 32.66
N PHE A 605 33.95 -16.75 31.98
CA PHE A 605 34.29 -15.62 31.12
C PHE A 605 34.79 -14.42 31.93
N ASP A 606 34.11 -14.10 33.04
CA ASP A 606 34.50 -13.02 33.95
C ASP A 606 35.83 -13.30 34.64
N ASN A 607 36.07 -14.54 35.10
CA ASN A 607 37.34 -14.95 35.69
C ASN A 607 38.51 -14.85 34.68
N ASN A 608 38.29 -15.23 33.42
CA ASN A 608 39.28 -15.08 32.36
C ASN A 608 39.54 -13.61 32.00
N ALA A 609 38.51 -12.77 32.00
CA ALA A 609 38.65 -11.33 31.80
C ALA A 609 39.46 -10.68 32.93
N TYR A 610 39.20 -11.08 34.18
CA TYR A 610 39.93 -10.61 35.35
C TYR A 610 41.42 -11.05 35.34
N ALA A 611 41.70 -12.31 35.02
CA ALA A 611 43.07 -12.81 34.90
C ALA A 611 43.86 -12.08 33.79
N ARG A 612 43.21 -11.76 32.66
CA ARG A 612 43.81 -10.92 31.61
C ARG A 612 44.09 -9.49 32.11
N ALA A 613 43.15 -8.88 32.81
CA ALA A 613 43.34 -7.54 33.36
C ALA A 613 44.49 -7.48 34.38
N GLN A 614 44.67 -8.51 35.22
CA GLN A 614 45.81 -8.59 36.13
C GLN A 614 47.14 -8.79 35.39
N ALA A 615 47.16 -9.62 34.34
CA ALA A 615 48.36 -9.80 33.51
C ALA A 615 48.76 -8.52 32.76
N GLU A 616 47.79 -7.74 32.27
CA GLU A 616 48.01 -6.40 31.68
C GLU A 616 48.54 -5.38 32.69
N MET A 617 48.24 -5.51 33.98
CA MET A 617 48.70 -4.60 35.03
C MET A 617 50.14 -4.90 35.49
N LEU A 618 50.60 -6.14 35.33
CA LEU A 618 51.93 -6.60 35.73
C LEU A 618 53.00 -6.41 34.64
N MET A 619 52.57 -6.13 33.41
CA MET A 619 53.45 -5.72 32.29
C MET A 619 53.48 -4.21 32.17
#